data_AF-A0A6A5FIV4-F1
#
_entry.id   AF-A0A6A5FIV4-F1
#
_cell.length_a   1.000
_cell.length_b   1.000
_cell.length_c   1.000
_cell.angle_alpha   90.00
_cell.angle_beta   90.00
_cell.angle_gamma   90.00
#
_symmetry.space_group_name_H-M   'P 1'
#
loop_
_entity.id
_entity.type
_entity.pdbx_description
1 polymer ?
#
loop_
_entity_poly.entity_id
_entity_poly.type
_entity_poly.pdbx_seq_one_letter_code
_entity_poly.pdbx_strand_id
1 'polypeptide(L)' 'MHRPTTLVVNDKERGYPLPEPCLPLYFTNSTGLRNETEEVRQCLLKGLEESPRMPQADSVLLTEIMD' A
#
# COMPACT_ATOMS: atom_id res chain seq x y z
N MET A 1 -9.45 2.12 -3.30
CA MET A 1 -9.14 0.84 -4.00
C MET A 1 -7.88 0.26 -3.34
N HIS A 2 -7.99 -0.71 -2.43
CA HIS A 2 -6.94 -0.94 -1.41
C HIS A 2 -5.74 -1.79 -1.82
N ARG A 3 -5.72 -2.40 -3.01
CA ARG A 3 -4.50 -2.87 -3.70
C ARG A 3 -4.91 -3.48 -5.05
N PRO A 4 -4.26 -3.15 -6.18
CA PRO A 4 -4.43 -3.92 -7.40
C PRO A 4 -3.76 -5.30 -7.23
N THR A 5 -4.47 -6.36 -7.62
CA THR A 5 -3.96 -7.75 -7.65
C THR A 5 -3.55 -8.18 -9.05
N THR A 6 -3.76 -7.34 -10.05
CA THR A 6 -3.46 -7.61 -11.45
C THR A 6 -2.70 -6.43 -12.02
N LEU A 7 -1.62 -6.71 -12.73
CA LEU A 7 -0.80 -5.72 -13.42
C LEU A 7 -0.70 -6.10 -14.90
N VAL A 8 -1.07 -5.18 -15.80
CA VAL A 8 -0.92 -5.35 -17.25
C VAL A 8 0.17 -4.41 -17.73
N VAL A 9 1.23 -4.97 -18.30
CA VAL A 9 2.36 -4.20 -18.87
C VAL A 9 2.71 -4.78 -20.22
N ASN A 10 2.70 -3.97 -21.28
CA ASN A 10 2.99 -4.40 -22.67
C ASN A 10 2.15 -5.62 -23.09
N ASP A 11 0.83 -5.55 -22.88
CA ASP A 11 -0.14 -6.63 -23.13
C ASP A 11 0.11 -7.94 -22.37
N LYS A 12 1.02 -7.94 -21.38
CA LYS A 12 1.27 -9.08 -20.50
C LYS A 12 0.63 -8.84 -19.14
N GLU A 13 -0.30 -9.72 -18.79
CA GLU A 13 -0.97 -9.72 -17.50
C GLU A 13 -0.18 -10.55 -16.47
N ARG A 14 -0.05 -10.02 -15.25
CA ARG A 14 0.52 -10.71 -14.09
C ARG A 14 -0.39 -10.56 -12.88
N GLY A 15 -0.69 -11.69 -12.25
CA GLY A 15 -1.42 -11.76 -10.99
C GLY A 15 -0.51 -11.70 -9.77
N TYR A 16 -0.95 -10.98 -8.75
CA TYR A 16 -0.34 -10.85 -7.43
C TYR A 16 -1.42 -11.14 -6.37
N PRO A 17 -1.69 -12.43 -6.08
CA PRO A 17 -2.76 -12.81 -5.17
C PRO A 17 -2.47 -12.32 -3.75
N LEU A 18 -3.53 -11.97 -3.04
CA LEU A 18 -3.48 -11.64 -1.62
C LEU A 18 -3.71 -12.92 -0.78
N PRO A 19 -3.12 -13.02 0.41
CA PRO A 19 -3.43 -14.11 1.32
C PRO A 19 -4.89 -14.06 1.74
N GLU A 20 -5.44 -15.21 2.13
CA GLU A 20 -6.82 -15.28 2.61
C GLU A 20 -6.99 -14.51 3.94
N PRO A 21 -8.08 -13.75 4.08
CA PRO A 21 -8.35 -13.01 5.30
C PRO A 21 -8.85 -13.94 6.42
N CYS A 22 -8.38 -13.72 7.64
CA CYS A 22 -8.83 -14.49 8.81
C CYS A 22 -10.22 -14.06 9.32
N LEU A 23 -10.75 -12.94 8.82
CA LEU A 23 -12.02 -12.33 9.20
C LEU A 23 -12.69 -11.71 7.96
N PRO A 24 -14.03 -11.55 7.95
CA PRO A 24 -14.71 -10.80 6.90
C PRO A 24 -14.16 -9.38 6.80
N LEU A 25 -13.93 -8.92 5.56
CA LEU A 25 -13.44 -7.58 5.28
C LEU A 25 -14.53 -6.78 4.54
N TYR A 26 -14.67 -5.51 4.90
CA TYR A 26 -15.69 -4.64 4.31
C TYR A 26 -15.34 -4.14 2.91
N PHE A 27 -14.04 -4.05 2.58
CA PHE A 27 -13.58 -3.53 1.30
C PHE A 27 -12.73 -4.55 0.54
N THR A 28 -12.87 -4.53 -0.78
CA THR A 28 -12.12 -5.38 -1.70
C THR A 28 -10.62 -5.17 -1.53
N ASN A 29 -9.88 -6.28 -1.47
CA ASN A 29 -8.42 -6.31 -1.36
C ASN A 29 -7.86 -5.68 -0.07
N SER A 30 -8.68 -5.50 0.98
CA SER A 30 -8.22 -4.98 2.27
C SER A 30 -7.17 -5.83 2.97
N THR A 31 -7.03 -7.13 2.63
CA THR A 31 -5.89 -7.92 3.13
C THR A 31 -4.54 -7.31 2.70
N GLY A 32 -4.52 -6.55 1.59
CA GLY A 32 -3.37 -5.82 1.11
C GLY A 32 -2.85 -4.75 2.07
N LEU A 33 -3.67 -4.25 3.00
CA LEU A 33 -3.28 -3.24 4.00
C LEU A 33 -2.24 -3.76 5.00
N ARG A 34 -2.03 -5.09 5.07
CA ARG A 34 -0.94 -5.68 5.85
C ARG A 34 0.44 -5.19 5.38
N ASN A 35 0.58 -4.83 4.10
CA ASN A 35 1.86 -4.39 3.54
C ASN A 35 2.25 -2.99 4.05
N GLU A 36 1.31 -2.04 4.06
CA GLU A 36 1.56 -0.70 4.63
C GLU A 36 1.72 -0.77 6.15
N THR A 37 0.97 -1.65 6.83
CA THR A 37 1.14 -1.89 8.27
C THR A 37 2.55 -2.39 8.59
N GLU A 38 3.06 -3.34 7.80
CA GLU A 38 4.43 -3.85 7.94
C GLU A 38 5.48 -2.78 7.63
N GLU A 39 5.26 -1.95 6.61
CA GLU A 39 6.14 -0.82 6.29
C GLU A 39 6.27 0.14 7.49
N VAL A 40 5.15 0.53 8.11
CA VAL A 40 5.16 1.38 9.32
C VAL A 40 5.90 0.71 10.47
N ARG A 41 5.64 -0.59 10.71
CA ARG A 41 6.35 -1.36 11.75
C ARG A 41 7.87 -1.33 11.53
N GLN A 42 8.32 -1.50 10.29
CA GLN A 42 9.74 -1.46 9.92
C GLN A 42 10.35 -0.07 10.10
N CYS A 43 9.62 0.99 9.77
CA CYS A 43 10.08 2.37 9.99
C CYS A 43 10.30 2.64 11.48
N LEU A 44 9.30 2.31 12.31
CA LEU A 44 9.37 2.52 13.76
C LEU A 44 10.51 1.70 14.41
N LEU A 45 10.68 0.44 14.02
CA LEU A 45 11.78 -0.40 14.53
C LEU A 45 13.17 0.12 14.16
N LYS A 46 13.28 0.91 13.08
CA LYS A 46 14.52 1.55 12.65
C LYS A 46 14.68 2.97 13.22
N GLY A 47 13.74 3.44 14.04
CA GLY A 47 13.75 4.80 14.60
C GLY A 47 13.52 5.89 13.55
N LEU A 48 12.83 5.56 12.45
CA LEU A 48 12.47 6.54 11.42
C LEU A 48 11.17 7.25 11.81
N GLU A 49 11.11 8.55 11.54
CA GLU A 49 9.93 9.39 11.79
C GLU A 49 8.95 9.40 10.59
N GLU A 50 9.42 8.99 9.40
CA GLU A 50 8.62 8.89 8.18
C GLU A 50 9.00 7.66 7.34
N SER A 51 8.15 7.28 6.38
CA SER A 51 8.47 6.19 5.45
C SER A 51 9.34 6.70 4.32
N PRO A 52 10.50 6.07 4.04
CA PRO A 52 11.32 6.41 2.87
C PRO A 52 10.62 6.17 1.53
N ARG A 53 9.57 5.34 1.52
CA ARG A 53 8.78 5.02 0.31
C ARG A 53 7.64 6.01 0.08
N MET A 54 7.24 6.74 1.12
CA MET A 54 6.19 7.74 1.07
C MET A 54 6.58 8.90 2.02
N PRO A 55 7.55 9.74 1.62
CA PRO A 55 8.00 10.86 2.45
C PRO A 55 6.88 11.87 2.68
N GLN A 56 7.02 12.67 3.74
CA GLN A 56 6.05 13.71 4.07
C GLN A 56 5.92 14.75 2.95
N ALA A 57 7.04 15.12 2.31
CA ALA A 57 7.04 16.07 1.20
C ALA A 57 6.15 15.63 0.02
N ASP A 58 6.16 14.34 -0.30
CA ASP A 58 5.33 13.79 -1.37
C ASP A 58 3.84 13.76 -0.94
N SER A 59 3.54 13.53 0.34
CA SER A 59 2.16 13.65 0.87
C SER A 59 1.64 15.08 0.76
N VAL A 60 2.49 16.07 1.02
CA VAL A 60 2.16 17.50 0.83
C VAL A 60 1.90 17.79 -0.64
N LEU A 61 2.78 17.34 -1.53
CA LEU A 61 2.58 17.51 -2.98
C LEU A 61 1.28 16.88 -3.47
N LEU A 62 0.93 15.68 -3.00
CA LEU A 62 -0.35 15.05 -3.34
C LEU A 62 -1.55 15.88 -2.87
N THR A 63 -1.45 16.48 -1.68
CA THR A 63 -2.48 17.37 -1.16
C THR A 63 -2.65 18.58 -2.06
N GLU A 64 -1.56 19.24 -2.45
CA GLU A 64 -1.58 20.40 -3.37
C GLU A 64 -2.14 20.07 -4.76
N ILE A 65 -1.94 18.84 -5.26
CA ILE A 65 -2.49 18.39 -6.55
C ILE A 65 -3.98 18.09 -6.47
N MET A 66 -4.48 17.69 -5.29
CA MET A 66 -5.86 17.25 -5.09
C MET A 66 -6.82 18.39 -4.71
N ASP A 67 -6.29 19.51 -4.21
CA ASP A 67 -7.03 20.76 -3.94
C ASP A 67 -7.45 21.49 -5.23
#